data_AF-A0A8D0GDZ6-F1
#
_entry.id   AF-A0A8D0GDZ6-F1
#
_cell.length_a   1.000
_cell.length_b   1.000
_cell.length_c   1.000
_cell.angle_alpha   90.00
_cell.angle_beta   90.00
_cell.angle_gamma   90.00
#
_symmetry.space_group_name_H-M   'P 1'
#
loop_
_entity.id
_entity.type
_entity.pdbx_description
1 polymer ?
#
loop_
_entity_poly.entity_id
_entity_poly.type
_entity_poly.pdbx_seq_one_letter_code
_entity_poly.pdbx_strand_id
1 'polypeptide(L)'
;MARHLCKMHIIPGQHLEEDLIKTKTLWTLSGVQLTFNNLGLTKGYRYSDLPREFYAITQSNLPAANGIIHIVNTLRKKPSLDNLGNPEKTIGEILASLEISSRFETILENCGLPSILDGPGPFTVFVPSNEAVDRLRDGRLIYLFTQGINKLQELVKHHIYTAAAVQVEQLMLMPRIITM
;
A
#
# COMPACT_ATOMS: atom_id res chain seq x y z
N MET A 1 0.58 6.70 -18.29
CA MET A 1 1.33 5.43 -18.38
C MET A 1 2.81 5.57 -18.00
N ALA A 2 3.59 6.48 -18.61
CA ALA A 2 5.01 6.67 -18.28
C ALA A 2 5.29 7.01 -16.80
N ARG A 3 4.52 7.93 -16.20
CA ARG A 3 4.66 8.30 -14.78
C ARG A 3 4.54 7.11 -13.82
N HIS A 4 3.56 6.22 -14.06
CA HIS A 4 3.36 5.01 -13.26
C HIS A 4 4.58 4.10 -13.35
N LEU A 5 5.12 3.92 -14.56
CA LEU A 5 6.31 3.09 -14.76
C LEU A 5 7.53 3.61 -14.01
N CYS A 6 7.73 4.92 -13.95
CA CYS A 6 8.80 5.52 -13.15
C CYS A 6 8.61 5.21 -11.66
N LYS A 7 7.39 5.33 -11.12
CA LYS A 7 7.09 5.02 -9.71
C LYS A 7 7.39 3.57 -9.32
N MET A 8 7.26 2.62 -10.26
CA MET A 8 7.63 1.22 -10.06
C MET A 8 9.14 1.00 -9.82
N HIS A 9 9.99 1.98 -10.10
CA HIS A 9 11.46 1.87 -9.95
C HIS A 9 11.98 2.76 -8.82
N ILE A 10 11.10 3.43 -8.06
CA ILE A 10 11.47 4.31 -6.96
C ILE A 10 11.00 3.69 -5.65
N ILE A 11 11.91 3.58 -4.70
CA ILE A 11 11.63 3.09 -3.34
C ILE A 11 11.75 4.29 -2.40
N PRO A 12 10.73 4.57 -1.57
CA PRO A 12 10.82 5.56 -0.50
C PRO A 12 12.00 5.34 0.46
N GLY A 13 12.79 6.37 0.69
CA GLY A 13 13.91 6.36 1.64
C GLY A 13 15.27 6.07 1.00
N GLN A 14 16.30 6.01 1.84
CA GLN A 14 17.67 5.68 1.43
C GLN A 14 17.98 4.26 1.86
N HIS A 15 18.26 3.39 0.90
CA HIS A 15 18.54 1.98 1.14
C HIS A 15 19.85 1.59 0.48
N LEU A 16 20.85 1.28 1.29
CA LEU A 16 22.08 0.68 0.81
C LEU A 16 21.82 -0.77 0.38
N GLU A 17 22.62 -1.27 -0.54
CA GLU A 17 22.50 -2.64 -1.06
C GLU A 17 22.49 -3.70 0.05
N GLU A 18 23.29 -3.50 1.09
CA GLU A 18 23.32 -4.41 2.24
C GLU A 18 21.99 -4.45 3.01
N ASP A 19 21.31 -3.32 3.11
CA ASP A 19 20.04 -3.19 3.83
C ASP A 19 18.89 -3.74 3.00
N LEU A 20 18.94 -3.58 1.68
CA LEU A 20 18.00 -4.21 0.75
C LEU A 20 17.96 -5.73 0.94
N ILE A 21 19.13 -6.36 1.08
CA ILE A 21 19.23 -7.81 1.26
C ILE A 21 18.79 -8.25 2.66
N LYS A 22 19.08 -7.46 3.70
CA LYS A 22 18.68 -7.75 5.08
C LYS A 22 17.17 -7.61 5.29
N THR A 23 16.56 -6.54 4.78
CA THR A 23 15.13 -6.25 4.91
C THR A 23 14.26 -7.24 4.13
N LYS A 24 14.80 -7.81 3.04
CA LYS A 24 14.18 -8.78 2.12
C LYS A 24 12.99 -8.25 1.33
N THR A 25 12.18 -7.35 1.87
CA THR A 25 11.01 -6.81 1.18
C THR A 25 10.87 -5.30 1.37
N LEU A 26 10.60 -4.58 0.28
CA LEU A 26 10.29 -3.14 0.28
C LEU A 26 9.16 -2.84 -0.70
N TRP A 27 8.62 -1.62 -0.65
CA TRP A 27 7.54 -1.18 -1.53
C TRP A 27 8.00 -0.04 -2.42
N THR A 28 7.53 -0.05 -3.65
CA THR A 28 7.74 1.03 -4.62
C THR A 28 6.74 2.16 -4.41
N LEU A 29 6.98 3.33 -5.01
CA LEU A 29 6.04 4.46 -4.98
C LEU A 29 4.69 4.16 -5.63
N SER A 30 4.61 3.15 -6.48
CA SER A 30 3.36 2.66 -7.05
C SER A 30 2.62 1.66 -6.14
N GLY A 31 3.21 1.30 -5.00
CA GLY A 31 2.63 0.36 -4.03
C GLY A 31 2.96 -1.11 -4.28
N VAL A 32 3.71 -1.45 -5.34
CA VAL A 32 4.08 -2.84 -5.61
C VAL A 32 5.27 -3.25 -4.75
N GLN A 33 5.18 -4.45 -4.16
CA GLN A 33 6.23 -5.02 -3.33
C GLN A 33 7.37 -5.57 -4.18
N LEU A 34 8.59 -5.33 -3.70
CA LEU A 34 9.83 -5.91 -4.19
C LEU A 34 10.34 -6.91 -3.15
N THR A 35 10.78 -8.08 -3.62
CA THR A 35 11.52 -9.04 -2.81
C THR A 35 12.96 -9.07 -3.29
N PHE A 36 13.89 -8.75 -2.40
CA PHE A 36 15.33 -8.72 -2.67
C PHE A 36 15.96 -10.06 -2.34
N ASN A 37 16.71 -10.57 -3.31
CA ASN A 37 17.35 -11.87 -3.20
C ASN A 37 18.80 -11.76 -3.67
N ASN A 38 19.63 -12.62 -3.09
CA ASN A 38 20.97 -12.87 -3.60
C ASN A 38 20.97 -14.23 -4.32
N LEU A 39 21.31 -14.24 -5.61
CA LEU A 39 21.47 -15.44 -6.42
C LEU A 39 22.96 -15.60 -6.80
N GLY A 40 23.71 -16.25 -5.90
CA GLY A 40 25.15 -16.45 -6.06
C GLY A 40 25.93 -15.14 -5.95
N LEU A 41 26.49 -14.68 -7.08
CA LEU A 41 27.19 -13.39 -7.19
C LEU A 41 26.27 -12.24 -7.63
N THR A 42 25.04 -12.55 -8.06
CA THR A 42 24.12 -11.54 -8.61
C THR A 42 23.09 -11.14 -7.57
N LYS A 43 23.10 -9.86 -7.21
CA LYS A 43 22.11 -9.24 -6.33
C LYS A 43 21.00 -8.64 -7.17
N GLY A 44 19.79 -8.67 -6.66
CA GLY A 44 18.65 -8.13 -7.40
C GLY A 44 17.35 -8.31 -6.67
N TYR A 45 16.28 -8.06 -7.38
CA TYR A 45 14.94 -8.13 -6.83
C TYR A 45 13.94 -8.70 -7.84
N ARG A 46 12.77 -9.05 -7.31
CA ARG A 46 11.60 -9.48 -8.08
C ARG A 46 10.41 -8.66 -7.62
N TYR A 47 9.53 -8.30 -8.54
CA TYR A 47 8.25 -7.75 -8.17
C TYR A 47 7.32 -8.87 -7.72
N SER A 48 6.49 -8.62 -6.71
CA SER A 48 5.51 -9.60 -6.22
C SER A 48 4.51 -10.04 -7.30
N ASP A 49 4.14 -9.12 -8.20
CA ASP A 49 3.22 -9.36 -9.32
C ASP A 49 3.90 -9.98 -10.57
N LEU A 50 5.23 -10.01 -10.61
CA LEU A 50 6.02 -10.64 -11.67
C LEU A 50 7.11 -11.54 -11.06
N PRO A 51 6.75 -12.59 -10.31
CA PRO A 51 7.71 -13.38 -9.54
C PRO A 51 8.71 -14.14 -10.43
N ARG A 52 8.40 -14.34 -11.71
CA ARG A 52 9.27 -15.04 -12.66
C ARG A 52 10.38 -14.14 -13.21
N GLU A 53 10.21 -12.81 -13.20
CA GLU A 53 11.20 -11.87 -13.72
C GLU A 53 12.17 -11.43 -12.62
N PHE A 54 13.47 -11.50 -12.91
CA PHE A 54 14.54 -11.08 -11.99
C PHE A 54 15.22 -9.82 -12.53
N TYR A 55 15.39 -8.84 -11.66
CA TYR A 55 15.99 -7.55 -11.96
C TYR A 55 17.33 -7.49 -11.26
N ALA A 56 18.42 -7.68 -12.01
CA ALA A 56 19.76 -7.70 -11.44
C ALA A 56 20.29 -6.28 -11.27
N ILE A 57 20.85 -6.01 -10.09
CA ILE A 57 21.57 -4.77 -9.79
C ILE A 57 23.00 -4.93 -10.31
N THR A 58 23.38 -4.08 -11.26
CA THR A 58 24.71 -4.09 -11.89
C THR A 58 25.68 -3.13 -11.22
N GLN A 59 25.16 -2.05 -10.66
CA GLN A 59 25.92 -1.08 -9.88
C GLN A 59 25.06 -0.59 -8.73
N SER A 60 25.63 -0.48 -7.54
CA SER A 60 24.90 -0.13 -6.33
C SER A 60 25.58 1.00 -5.55
N ASN A 61 24.82 1.59 -4.63
CA ASN A 61 25.31 2.56 -3.65
C ASN A 61 25.88 3.84 -4.26
N LEU A 62 25.35 4.31 -5.39
CA LEU A 62 25.75 5.59 -5.97
C LEU A 62 25.06 6.74 -5.20
N PRO A 63 25.81 7.59 -4.49
CA PRO A 63 25.20 8.65 -3.67
C PRO A 63 24.69 9.79 -4.54
N ALA A 64 23.56 10.37 -4.13
CA ALA A 64 23.00 11.62 -4.64
C ALA A 64 22.63 12.54 -3.46
N ALA A 65 22.51 13.83 -3.69
CA ALA A 65 22.19 14.80 -2.63
C ALA A 65 20.87 14.51 -1.89
N ASN A 66 19.97 13.76 -2.54
CA ASN A 66 18.64 13.43 -2.06
C ASN A 66 18.34 11.92 -2.06
N GLY A 67 19.35 11.05 -2.20
CA GLY A 67 19.10 9.62 -2.27
C GLY A 67 20.29 8.76 -2.67
N ILE A 68 20.00 7.52 -3.04
CA ILE A 68 20.96 6.53 -3.52
C ILE A 68 20.42 5.93 -4.83
N ILE A 69 21.31 5.77 -5.81
CA ILE A 69 21.00 5.19 -7.11
C ILE A 69 21.58 3.77 -7.16
N HIS A 70 20.77 2.84 -7.66
CA HIS A 70 21.18 1.49 -8.04
C HIS A 70 20.84 1.29 -9.52
N ILE A 71 21.83 0.87 -10.32
CA ILE A 71 21.65 0.60 -11.75
C ILE A 71 21.23 -0.86 -11.91
N VAL A 72 20.21 -1.08 -12.74
CA VAL A 72 19.66 -2.41 -13.03
C VAL A 72 19.80 -2.74 -14.51
N ASN A 73 19.92 -4.03 -14.83
CA ASN A 73 20.09 -4.49 -16.22
C ASN A 73 18.79 -4.60 -17.02
N THR A 74 17.63 -4.52 -16.35
CA THR A 74 16.33 -4.82 -16.94
C THR A 74 15.36 -3.70 -16.63
N LEU A 75 14.74 -3.15 -17.67
CA LEU A 75 13.61 -2.24 -17.53
C LEU A 75 12.32 -3.05 -17.46
N ARG A 76 11.49 -2.80 -16.44
CA ARG A 76 10.14 -3.36 -16.41
C ARG A 76 9.33 -2.77 -17.57
N LYS A 77 8.80 -3.62 -18.45
CA LYS A 77 8.06 -3.17 -19.66
C LYS A 77 6.54 -3.15 -19.46
N LYS A 78 6.05 -3.96 -18.52
CA LYS A 78 4.61 -4.12 -18.25
C LYS A 78 4.22 -3.27 -17.03
N PRO A 79 3.16 -2.46 -17.11
CA PRO A 79 2.53 -1.96 -15.90
C PRO A 79 2.04 -3.14 -15.04
N SER A 80 1.86 -2.92 -13.75
CA SER A 80 1.18 -3.88 -12.87
C SER A 80 -0.16 -4.26 -13.49
N LEU A 81 -0.37 -5.56 -13.71
CA LEU A 81 -1.67 -6.08 -14.17
C LEU A 81 -2.69 -6.00 -13.04
N ASP A 82 -2.22 -6.09 -11.79
CA ASP A 82 -3.00 -5.93 -10.57
C ASP A 82 -3.25 -4.44 -10.28
N ASN A 83 -3.75 -3.70 -11.27
CA ASN A 83 -4.39 -2.42 -11.00
C ASN A 83 -5.70 -2.73 -10.27
N LEU A 84 -5.58 -2.91 -8.96
CA LEU A 84 -6.69 -3.08 -8.05
C LEU A 84 -7.63 -1.86 -8.05
N GLY A 85 -7.11 -0.71 -8.49
CA GLY A 85 -7.87 0.50 -8.73
C GLY A 85 -8.48 0.52 -10.13
N ASN A 86 -9.80 0.65 -10.19
CA ASN A 86 -10.52 1.05 -11.39
C ASN A 86 -10.99 2.51 -11.20
N PRO A 87 -10.56 3.47 -12.04
CA PRO A 87 -10.98 4.88 -11.92
C PRO A 87 -12.48 5.09 -12.14
N GLU A 88 -13.19 4.10 -12.70
CA GLU A 88 -14.64 4.11 -12.88
C GLU A 88 -15.39 3.56 -11.67
N LYS A 89 -14.68 2.98 -10.68
CA LYS A 89 -15.28 2.41 -9.47
C LYS A 89 -15.09 3.30 -8.25
N THR A 90 -16.05 3.25 -7.33
CA THR A 90 -15.94 3.90 -6.02
C THR A 90 -14.95 3.17 -5.12
N ILE A 91 -14.56 3.78 -3.99
CA ILE A 91 -13.75 3.08 -2.98
C ILE A 91 -14.54 1.92 -2.39
N GLY A 92 -15.85 2.10 -2.13
CA GLY A 92 -16.73 1.03 -1.66
C GLY A 92 -16.75 -0.17 -2.60
N GLU A 93 -16.95 0.06 -3.91
CA GLU A 93 -16.94 -0.99 -4.94
C GLU A 93 -15.60 -1.69 -5.08
N ILE A 94 -14.48 -0.97 -4.94
CA ILE A 94 -13.16 -1.58 -4.93
C ILE A 94 -13.03 -2.46 -3.69
N LEU A 95 -13.28 -1.94 -2.49
CA LEU A 95 -13.13 -2.71 -1.24
C LEU A 95 -13.96 -4.00 -1.23
N ALA A 96 -15.17 -3.96 -1.78
CA ALA A 96 -16.04 -5.13 -1.93
C ALA A 96 -15.49 -6.21 -2.86
N SER A 97 -14.58 -5.85 -3.75
CA SER A 97 -13.89 -6.80 -4.64
C SER A 97 -12.61 -7.39 -4.03
N LEU A 98 -12.19 -6.94 -2.84
CA LEU A 98 -10.91 -7.30 -2.24
C LEU A 98 -11.04 -8.28 -1.09
N GLU A 99 -10.66 -9.53 -1.35
CA GLU A 99 -10.63 -10.58 -0.32
C GLU A 99 -9.76 -10.19 0.89
N ILE A 100 -8.65 -9.50 0.65
CA ILE A 100 -7.68 -9.05 1.67
C ILE A 100 -8.25 -8.03 2.68
N SER A 101 -9.37 -7.39 2.35
CA SER A 101 -10.04 -6.39 3.20
C SER A 101 -11.47 -6.77 3.58
N SER A 102 -11.90 -8.00 3.29
CA SER A 102 -13.26 -8.48 3.59
C SER A 102 -13.70 -8.28 5.04
N ARG A 103 -12.77 -8.36 6.02
CA ARG A 103 -13.09 -8.09 7.44
C ARG A 103 -13.40 -6.62 7.69
N PHE A 104 -12.69 -5.72 7.04
CA PHE A 104 -12.92 -4.28 7.15
C PHE A 104 -14.21 -3.87 6.45
N GLU A 105 -14.53 -4.51 5.32
CA GLU A 105 -15.81 -4.33 4.64
C GLU A 105 -17.00 -4.68 5.55
N THR A 106 -16.95 -5.84 6.23
CA THR A 106 -17.99 -6.20 7.22
C THR A 106 -18.12 -5.14 8.32
N ILE A 107 -17.01 -4.57 8.79
CA ILE A 107 -17.03 -3.48 9.78
C ILE A 107 -17.73 -2.23 9.20
N LEU A 108 -17.42 -1.86 7.96
CA LEU A 108 -18.04 -0.72 7.27
C LEU A 108 -19.55 -0.90 7.16
N GLU A 109 -20.01 -2.05 6.67
CA GLU A 109 -21.43 -2.39 6.54
C GLU A 109 -22.18 -2.24 7.86
N ASN A 110 -21.63 -2.79 8.95
CA ASN A 110 -22.22 -2.69 10.28
C ASN A 110 -22.27 -1.25 10.79
N CYS A 111 -21.33 -0.40 10.38
CA CYS A 111 -21.29 1.01 10.76
C CYS A 111 -22.23 1.91 9.93
N GLY A 112 -22.82 1.40 8.85
CA GLY A 112 -23.60 2.20 7.91
C GLY A 112 -22.75 3.24 7.15
N LEU A 113 -21.45 2.98 7.00
CA LEU A 113 -20.51 3.87 6.32
C LEU A 113 -20.20 3.57 4.84
N PRO A 114 -20.63 2.46 4.18
CA PRO A 114 -20.34 2.23 2.75
C PRO A 114 -20.83 3.38 1.87
N SER A 115 -22.01 3.93 2.20
CA SER A 115 -22.63 5.03 1.44
C SER A 115 -21.77 6.29 1.36
N ILE A 116 -20.90 6.54 2.35
CA ILE A 116 -19.96 7.67 2.31
C ILE A 116 -18.85 7.39 1.30
N LEU A 117 -18.36 6.15 1.24
CA LEU A 117 -17.27 5.72 0.34
C LEU A 117 -17.74 5.51 -1.11
N ASP A 118 -19.06 5.41 -1.32
CA ASP A 118 -19.71 5.43 -2.63
C ASP A 118 -20.05 6.86 -3.10
N GLY A 119 -20.00 7.83 -2.18
CA GLY A 119 -20.25 9.24 -2.48
C GLY A 119 -19.11 9.91 -3.24
N PRO A 120 -19.32 11.17 -3.69
CA PRO A 120 -18.28 11.93 -4.34
C PRO A 120 -17.12 12.20 -3.37
N GLY A 121 -15.90 11.85 -3.82
CA GLY A 121 -14.66 12.12 -3.09
C GLY A 121 -14.21 13.59 -3.16
N PRO A 122 -12.95 13.88 -2.80
CA PRO A 122 -11.84 12.92 -2.67
C PRO A 122 -11.73 12.26 -1.30
N PHE A 123 -11.36 10.97 -1.28
CA PHE A 123 -11.07 10.22 -0.06
C PHE A 123 -9.71 9.54 -0.15
N THR A 124 -9.06 9.35 1.00
CA THR A 124 -7.97 8.40 1.20
C THR A 124 -8.34 7.49 2.37
N VAL A 125 -8.43 6.18 2.13
CA VAL A 125 -8.84 5.21 3.15
C VAL A 125 -7.67 4.31 3.51
N PHE A 126 -7.32 4.27 4.78
CA PHE A 126 -6.31 3.37 5.33
C PHE A 126 -6.98 2.07 5.74
N VAL A 127 -6.92 1.06 4.88
CA VAL A 127 -7.66 -0.19 5.06
C VAL A 127 -6.81 -1.17 5.90
N PRO A 128 -7.25 -1.59 7.09
CA PRO A 128 -6.54 -2.62 7.84
C PRO A 128 -6.66 -3.98 7.14
N SER A 129 -5.59 -4.79 7.20
CA SER A 129 -5.64 -6.16 6.69
C SER A 129 -6.55 -7.04 7.55
N ASN A 130 -7.03 -8.15 6.99
CA ASN A 130 -7.80 -9.14 7.74
C ASN A 130 -7.10 -9.59 9.02
N GLU A 131 -5.78 -9.79 8.99
CA GLU A 131 -4.98 -10.19 10.15
C GLU A 131 -4.93 -9.07 11.22
N ALA A 132 -4.90 -7.81 10.80
CA ALA A 132 -4.93 -6.67 11.72
C ALA A 132 -6.28 -6.58 12.44
N VAL A 133 -7.38 -6.80 11.72
CA VAL A 133 -8.73 -6.89 12.31
C VAL A 133 -8.83 -8.09 13.25
N ASP A 134 -8.28 -9.24 12.84
CA ASP A 134 -8.29 -10.46 13.64
C ASP A 134 -7.47 -10.36 14.93
N ARG A 135 -6.49 -9.46 15.01
CA ARG A 135 -5.78 -9.18 16.28
C ARG A 135 -6.62 -8.42 17.30
N LEU A 136 -7.76 -7.85 16.93
CA LEU A 136 -8.69 -7.22 17.86
C LEU A 136 -9.58 -8.26 18.59
N ARG A 137 -9.34 -9.57 18.38
CA ARG A 137 -10.08 -10.70 18.97
C ARG A 137 -9.78 -10.95 20.46
N ASP A 138 -10.11 -9.98 21.31
CA ASP A 138 -10.11 -10.13 22.78
C ASP A 138 -11.48 -9.78 23.40
N GLY A 139 -12.58 -10.03 22.70
CA GLY A 139 -13.94 -9.65 23.13
C GLY A 139 -14.28 -8.15 22.95
N ARG A 140 -13.27 -7.29 22.78
CA ARG A 140 -13.43 -5.86 22.43
C ARG A 140 -14.22 -5.67 21.13
N LEU A 141 -13.90 -6.47 20.11
CA LEU A 141 -14.57 -6.38 18.83
C LEU A 141 -16.05 -6.78 18.93
N ILE A 142 -16.39 -7.81 19.72
CA ILE A 142 -17.78 -8.21 19.99
C ILE A 142 -18.55 -7.08 20.68
N TYR A 143 -17.94 -6.43 21.68
CA TYR A 143 -18.53 -5.26 22.32
C TYR A 143 -18.79 -4.13 21.32
N LEU A 144 -17.83 -3.83 20.44
CA LEU A 144 -17.95 -2.79 19.42
C LEU A 144 -19.11 -3.06 18.44
N PHE A 145 -19.33 -4.31 18.04
CA PHE A 145 -20.43 -4.70 17.16
C PHE A 145 -21.81 -4.73 17.83
N THR A 146 -21.89 -4.76 19.16
CA THR A 146 -23.16 -4.96 19.87
C THR A 146 -23.59 -3.71 20.64
N GLN A 147 -22.76 -3.27 21.58
CA GLN A 147 -23.08 -2.18 22.52
C GLN A 147 -22.29 -0.91 22.20
N GLY A 148 -21.21 -1.04 21.44
CA GLY A 148 -20.24 0.02 21.16
C GLY A 148 -20.32 0.59 19.76
N ILE A 149 -21.45 0.51 19.06
CA ILE A 149 -21.54 0.87 17.62
C ILE A 149 -21.05 2.30 17.34
N ASN A 150 -21.35 3.26 18.21
CA ASN A 150 -20.87 4.65 18.06
C ASN A 150 -19.34 4.72 18.13
N LYS A 151 -18.71 3.92 19.00
CA LYS A 151 -17.25 3.82 19.10
C LYS A 151 -16.65 3.10 17.89
N LEU A 152 -17.36 2.10 17.35
CA LEU A 152 -16.95 1.41 16.13
C LEU A 152 -16.99 2.37 14.93
N GLN A 153 -18.06 3.16 14.79
CA GLN A 153 -18.15 4.21 13.78
C GLN A 153 -16.98 5.20 13.92
N GLU A 154 -16.72 5.71 15.12
CA GLU A 154 -15.58 6.59 15.39
C GLU A 154 -14.24 5.94 15.01
N LEU A 155 -14.03 4.68 15.35
CA LEU A 155 -12.82 3.93 14.97
C LEU A 155 -12.67 3.85 13.44
N VAL A 156 -13.75 3.60 12.71
CA VAL A 156 -13.71 3.53 11.24
C VAL A 156 -13.42 4.90 10.63
N LYS A 157 -14.02 5.98 11.16
CA LYS A 157 -13.76 7.34 10.67
C LYS A 157 -12.28 7.73 10.80
N HIS A 158 -11.59 7.26 11.83
CA HIS A 158 -10.14 7.44 11.98
C HIS A 158 -9.31 6.80 10.87
N HIS A 159 -9.87 5.92 10.05
CA HIS A 159 -9.20 5.32 8.89
C HIS A 159 -9.52 6.06 7.58
N ILE A 160 -10.39 7.08 7.61
CA ILE A 160 -10.85 7.81 6.44
C ILE A 160 -10.34 9.25 6.50
N TYR A 161 -9.61 9.65 5.48
CA TYR A 161 -9.18 11.03 5.25
C TYR A 161 -9.98 11.63 4.10
N THR A 162 -10.72 12.71 4.36
CA THR A 162 -11.73 13.26 3.44
C THR A 162 -11.29 14.53 2.70
N ALA A 163 -10.10 15.06 3.00
CA ALA A 163 -9.68 16.34 2.43
C ALA A 163 -8.94 16.21 1.09
N ALA A 164 -8.33 15.04 0.81
CA ALA A 164 -7.64 14.81 -0.45
C ALA A 164 -7.46 13.32 -0.77
N ALA A 165 -7.23 13.04 -2.06
CA ALA A 165 -6.68 11.79 -2.53
C ALA A 165 -5.14 11.89 -2.43
N VAL A 166 -4.57 11.25 -1.42
CA VAL A 166 -3.15 11.38 -1.07
C VAL A 166 -2.38 10.18 -1.61
N GLN A 167 -1.42 10.44 -2.49
CA GLN A 167 -0.51 9.41 -3.01
C GLN A 167 0.67 9.19 -2.06
N VAL A 168 1.37 8.06 -2.21
CA VAL A 168 2.53 7.69 -1.36
C VAL A 168 3.57 8.81 -1.30
N GLU A 169 3.86 9.48 -2.42
CA GLU A 169 4.82 10.59 -2.43
C GLU A 169 4.38 11.77 -1.57
N GLN A 170 3.08 12.04 -1.53
CA GLN A 170 2.52 13.12 -0.74
C GLN A 170 2.49 12.73 0.74
N LEU A 171 2.16 11.47 1.06
CA LEU A 171 2.22 10.95 2.43
C LEU A 171 3.62 11.13 3.04
N MET A 172 4.68 10.92 2.26
CA MET A 172 6.07 11.11 2.72
C MET A 172 6.40 12.56 3.08
N LEU A 173 5.67 13.53 2.53
CA LEU A 173 5.89 14.96 2.76
C LEU A 173 4.93 15.53 3.82
N MET A 174 3.92 14.77 4.24
CA MET A 174 2.93 15.21 5.20
C MET A 174 3.40 14.88 6.63
N PRO A 175 3.65 15.89 7.49
CA PRO A 175 4.07 15.64 8.87
C PRO A 175 2.93 15.09 9.74
N ARG A 176 1.67 15.34 9.37
CA ARG A 176 0.47 14.89 10.09
C ARG A 176 -0.70 14.74 9.13
N ILE A 177 -1.54 13.73 9.36
CA ILE A 177 -2.83 13.51 8.70
C ILE A 177 -3.91 13.60 9.77
N ILE A 178 -4.98 14.37 9.50
CA ILE A 178 -6.13 14.51 10.38
C ILE A 178 -7.28 13.77 9.74
N THR A 179 -7.67 12.64 10.31
CA THR A 179 -8.77 11.80 9.84
C THR A 179 -10.12 12.27 10.38
N MET A 180 -11.21 11.68 9.86
CA MET A 180 -12.60 12.10 10.11
C MET A 180 -13.11 11.71 11.49
#